data_AF-A0A9W8RUP3-F1
#
_entry.id   AF-A0A9W8RUP3-F1
#
_cell.length_a   1.000
_cell.length_b   1.000
_cell.length_c   1.000
_cell.angle_alpha   90.00
_cell.angle_beta   90.00
_cell.angle_gamma   90.00
#
_symmetry.space_group_name_H-M   'P 1'
#
loop_
_entity.id
_entity.type
_entity.pdbx_description
1 polymer ?
#
loop_
_entity_poly.entity_id
_entity_poly.type
_entity_poly.pdbx_seq_one_letter_code
_entity_poly.pdbx_strand_id
1 'polypeptide(L)'
;MVDKVMEKAEMVKTYKIADEPSFPEFKKRVTFGRQTGVSKRPQSPSDDVERGIPLRVIRALSFNNNKRTGPSRSYIEDAVDELEKLDVFSFQELQRFQELLERIQEALLVLKLNYQVIKQLRDHYQALMTQYKIPELENIQDQCYNSFFQFSRRSESVEGSIEIRQTQLDSLHKLAQENMALYESVLQYKSFQTDRIYADSAQSSAHNMEIIANKTKQETTSMHVITFVTLIFLPATFMAVSVFTRHLTCVWISKFG
;
A
#
# COMPACT_ATOMS: atom_id res chain seq x y z
N MET A 1 23.47 39.27 -44.52
CA MET A 1 22.88 38.93 -43.20
C MET A 1 21.48 38.32 -43.31
N VAL A 2 20.92 38.23 -44.53
CA VAL A 2 19.67 37.51 -44.85
C VAL A 2 19.97 36.05 -45.26
N ASP A 3 21.19 35.76 -45.73
CA ASP A 3 21.57 34.42 -46.23
C ASP A 3 21.79 33.38 -45.12
N LYS A 4 22.15 33.80 -43.89
CA LYS A 4 22.27 32.89 -42.73
C LYS A 4 20.93 32.51 -42.09
N VAL A 5 19.83 33.18 -42.46
CA VAL A 5 18.48 32.86 -41.96
C VAL A 5 17.79 31.84 -42.85
N MET A 6 18.09 31.83 -44.15
CA MET A 6 17.55 30.85 -45.11
C MET A 6 18.17 29.45 -44.94
N GLU A 7 19.43 29.35 -44.52
CA GLU A 7 20.09 28.07 -44.24
C GLU A 7 19.54 27.35 -42.99
N LYS A 8 18.97 28.09 -42.03
CA LYS A 8 18.26 27.50 -40.88
C LYS A 8 16.81 27.10 -41.20
N ALA A 9 16.22 27.62 -42.29
CA ALA A 9 14.86 27.27 -42.69
C ALA A 9 14.79 25.93 -43.44
N GLU A 10 15.91 25.45 -44.00
CA GLU A 10 15.97 24.13 -44.65
C GLU A 10 16.24 22.97 -43.68
N MET A 11 16.84 23.22 -42.51
CA MET A 11 17.04 22.17 -41.48
C MET A 11 15.77 21.81 -40.68
N VAL A 12 14.65 22.52 -40.86
CA VAL A 12 13.39 22.24 -40.15
C VAL A 12 12.45 21.33 -40.96
N LYS A 13 12.77 21.02 -42.22
CA LYS A 13 11.90 20.20 -43.10
C LYS A 13 12.19 18.70 -43.10
N THR A 14 13.05 18.19 -42.23
CA THR A 14 13.38 16.75 -42.15
C THR A 14 13.27 16.16 -40.75
N TYR A 15 12.18 16.47 -40.03
CA TYR A 15 11.69 15.55 -39.00
C TYR A 15 10.43 14.87 -39.53
N LYS A 16 10.70 13.70 -40.12
CA LYS A 16 9.71 12.73 -40.54
C LYS A 16 8.80 12.37 -39.36
N ILE A 17 7.51 12.36 -39.66
CA ILE A 17 6.45 11.68 -38.93
C ILE A 17 6.89 10.23 -38.74
N ALA A 18 7.25 9.87 -37.52
CA ALA A 18 7.43 8.49 -37.09
C ALA A 18 6.88 8.35 -35.66
N ASP A 19 5.95 7.41 -35.56
CA ASP A 19 5.48 6.71 -34.37
C ASP A 19 4.49 7.43 -33.44
N GLU A 20 3.19 7.25 -33.76
CA GLU A 20 2.13 7.20 -32.76
C GLU A 20 2.46 6.15 -31.69
N PRO A 21 2.32 6.46 -30.38
CA PRO A 21 2.20 5.41 -29.39
C PRO A 21 0.81 4.76 -29.55
N SER A 22 0.81 3.56 -30.12
CA SER A 22 -0.34 2.66 -30.15
C SER A 22 -0.90 2.45 -28.74
N PHE A 23 -2.14 2.89 -28.51
CA PHE A 23 -2.93 2.46 -27.37
C PHE A 23 -3.20 0.95 -27.47
N PRO A 24 -2.98 0.14 -26.42
CA PRO A 24 -3.43 -1.25 -26.44
C PRO A 24 -4.96 -1.30 -26.41
N GLU A 25 -5.53 -1.75 -27.52
CA GLU A 25 -6.95 -2.04 -27.72
C GLU A 25 -7.39 -3.17 -26.77
N PHE A 26 -8.00 -2.83 -25.63
CA PHE A 26 -8.61 -3.82 -24.73
C PHE A 26 -9.94 -4.32 -25.32
N LYS A 27 -9.86 -5.18 -26.35
CA LYS A 27 -10.97 -6.05 -26.75
C LYS A 27 -11.07 -7.22 -25.76
N LYS A 28 -11.94 -7.09 -24.76
CA LYS A 28 -12.59 -8.26 -24.15
C LYS A 28 -14.10 -8.21 -24.37
N ARG A 29 -14.49 -9.00 -25.36
CA ARG A 29 -15.85 -9.39 -25.72
C ARG A 29 -16.45 -10.19 -24.55
N VAL A 30 -17.42 -9.61 -23.85
CA VAL A 30 -18.34 -10.38 -22.98
C VAL A 30 -19.66 -10.49 -23.73
N THR A 31 -19.85 -11.61 -24.41
CA THR A 31 -21.12 -12.05 -24.98
C THR A 31 -21.76 -13.07 -24.05
N PHE A 32 -22.87 -12.71 -23.41
CA PHE A 32 -23.92 -13.58 -22.89
C PHE A 32 -25.16 -12.68 -22.79
N GLY A 33 -26.34 -12.97 -23.32
CA GLY A 33 -26.96 -14.19 -23.79
C GLY A 33 -28.46 -13.98 -23.53
N ARG A 34 -29.20 -13.59 -24.56
CA ARG A 34 -30.65 -13.33 -24.52
C ARG A 34 -31.38 -14.66 -24.30
N GLN A 35 -32.06 -14.82 -23.17
CA GLN A 35 -33.13 -15.82 -23.03
C GLN A 35 -34.39 -15.18 -22.45
N THR A 36 -35.47 -15.48 -23.14
CA THR A 36 -36.86 -15.08 -22.92
C THR A 36 -37.56 -16.07 -21.99
N GLY A 37 -38.42 -15.58 -21.09
CA GLY A 37 -39.66 -16.29 -20.74
C GLY A 37 -40.00 -16.54 -19.26
N VAL A 38 -40.96 -15.74 -18.76
CA VAL A 38 -42.14 -16.12 -17.93
C VAL A 38 -42.02 -16.29 -16.40
N SER A 39 -42.48 -15.24 -15.71
CA SER A 39 -43.52 -15.16 -14.65
C SER A 39 -43.35 -15.85 -13.28
N LYS A 40 -43.22 -15.04 -12.22
CA LYS A 40 -44.30 -14.73 -11.24
C LYS A 40 -43.87 -13.62 -10.25
N ARG A 41 -44.73 -12.60 -10.06
CA ARG A 41 -44.75 -11.58 -8.97
C ARG A 41 -45.84 -11.97 -7.94
N PRO A 42 -46.06 -11.28 -6.79
CA PRO A 42 -45.48 -10.03 -6.26
C PRO A 42 -44.98 -10.16 -4.79
N GLN A 43 -44.21 -9.22 -4.21
CA GLN A 43 -44.69 -8.01 -3.51
C GLN A 43 -43.49 -7.16 -3.03
N SER A 44 -43.64 -5.84 -3.04
CA SER A 44 -42.74 -4.81 -2.47
C SER A 44 -43.49 -4.08 -1.34
N PRO A 45 -42.85 -3.39 -0.38
CA PRO A 45 -42.20 -2.10 -0.67
C PRO A 45 -40.91 -1.77 0.14
N SER A 46 -40.15 -0.79 -0.37
CA SER A 46 -39.32 0.23 0.31
C SER A 46 -38.13 -0.23 1.19
N ASP A 47 -36.96 0.39 1.26
CA ASP A 47 -36.24 1.49 0.60
C ASP A 47 -34.78 1.41 1.13
N ASP A 48 -33.87 2.20 0.56
CA ASP A 48 -32.53 2.58 1.08
C ASP A 48 -31.39 1.53 0.99
N VAL A 49 -30.48 1.60 0.01
CA VAL A 49 -29.32 2.52 -0.07
C VAL A 49 -28.51 2.58 1.22
N GLU A 50 -27.58 1.63 1.37
CA GLU A 50 -26.31 1.89 2.08
C GLU A 50 -25.28 0.83 1.66
N ARG A 51 -24.44 1.15 0.67
CA ARG A 51 -23.13 0.48 0.51
C ARG A 51 -22.15 1.12 1.48
N GLY A 52 -22.43 0.96 2.77
CA GLY A 52 -21.44 1.11 3.84
C GLY A 52 -20.62 -0.16 3.91
N ILE A 53 -19.31 0.00 4.12
CA ILE A 53 -18.38 -1.08 4.51
C ILE A 53 -19.09 -2.00 5.51
N PRO A 54 -19.11 -3.33 5.31
CA PRO A 54 -19.79 -4.19 6.25
C PRO A 54 -19.16 -4.00 7.64
N LEU A 55 -19.98 -3.56 8.59
CA LEU A 55 -19.71 -3.44 10.04
C LEU A 55 -19.08 -4.69 10.69
N ARG A 56 -18.87 -5.77 9.91
CA ARG A 56 -18.06 -6.93 10.27
C ARG A 56 -16.56 -6.63 10.35
N VAL A 57 -16.02 -5.69 9.57
CA VAL A 57 -14.59 -5.34 9.61
C VAL A 57 -14.27 -4.52 10.88
N ILE A 58 -15.16 -3.60 11.28
CA ILE A 58 -15.01 -2.86 12.54
C ILE A 58 -15.24 -3.79 13.74
N ARG A 59 -16.12 -4.80 13.62
CA ARG A 59 -16.28 -5.83 14.67
C ARG A 59 -15.04 -6.72 14.83
N ALA A 60 -14.21 -6.88 13.80
CA ALA A 60 -12.94 -7.59 13.90
C ALA A 60 -11.90 -6.84 14.77
N LEU A 61 -12.09 -5.53 15.00
CA LEU A 61 -11.27 -4.73 15.92
C LEU A 61 -11.68 -4.90 17.40
N SER A 62 -12.72 -5.69 17.71
CA SER A 62 -13.24 -5.87 19.06
C SER A 62 -13.42 -7.36 19.40
N PHE A 63 -12.33 -8.13 19.32
CA PHE A 63 -12.27 -9.47 19.89
C PHE A 63 -11.45 -9.49 21.18
N ASN A 64 -12.19 -9.25 22.26
CA ASN A 64 -12.21 -10.03 23.51
C ASN A 64 -10.86 -10.54 24.06
N ASN A 65 -10.28 -9.76 24.98
CA ASN A 65 -9.12 -10.08 25.82
C ASN A 65 -9.44 -11.13 26.91
N ASN A 66 -9.85 -12.34 26.55
CA ASN A 66 -10.00 -13.38 27.57
C ASN A 66 -9.77 -14.79 27.04
N LYS A 67 -8.49 -15.21 27.02
CA LYS A 67 -8.00 -16.50 27.55
C LYS A 67 -6.48 -16.59 27.39
N ARG A 68 -5.79 -16.71 28.53
CA ARG A 68 -4.35 -16.96 28.67
C ARG A 68 -4.01 -18.40 28.27
N THR A 69 -4.05 -18.67 26.98
CA THR A 69 -3.41 -19.84 26.37
C THR A 69 -2.61 -19.27 25.21
N GLY A 70 -1.29 -19.50 25.21
CA GLY A 70 -0.40 -18.99 24.15
C GLY A 70 -0.98 -19.30 22.76
N PRO A 71 -0.70 -18.46 21.75
CA PRO A 71 -1.25 -18.65 20.41
C PRO A 71 -0.93 -20.07 19.96
N SER A 72 -1.98 -20.86 19.67
CA SER A 72 -1.76 -22.21 19.14
C SER A 72 -1.08 -22.07 17.79
N ARG A 73 -0.08 -22.93 17.52
CA ARG A 73 0.75 -22.90 16.30
C ARG A 73 -0.07 -22.78 15.00
N SER A 74 -1.28 -23.34 14.97
CA SER A 74 -2.24 -23.22 13.88
C SER A 74 -2.69 -21.78 13.57
N TYR A 75 -2.88 -20.93 14.59
CA TYR A 75 -3.29 -19.53 14.38
C TYR A 75 -2.19 -18.67 13.75
N ILE A 76 -0.92 -18.97 14.06
CA ILE A 76 0.21 -18.23 13.48
C ILE A 76 0.41 -18.66 12.03
N GLU A 77 0.27 -19.94 11.72
CA GLU A 77 0.34 -20.45 10.34
C GLU A 77 -0.78 -19.84 9.46
N ASP A 78 -2.02 -19.77 9.97
CA ASP A 78 -3.13 -19.13 9.26
C ASP A 78 -2.90 -17.62 9.04
N ALA A 79 -2.38 -16.91 10.05
CA ALA A 79 -2.10 -15.48 9.94
C ALA A 79 -0.94 -15.15 8.98
N VAL A 80 0.05 -16.04 8.89
CA VAL A 80 1.16 -15.91 7.93
C VAL A 80 0.68 -16.19 6.50
N ASP A 81 -0.21 -17.15 6.28
CA ASP A 81 -0.81 -17.43 4.97
C ASP A 81 -1.71 -16.28 4.47
N GLU A 82 -2.45 -15.62 5.39
CA GLU A 82 -3.17 -14.38 5.06
C GLU A 82 -2.22 -13.24 4.69
N LEU A 83 -1.07 -13.13 5.37
CA LEU A 83 -0.06 -12.11 5.11
C LEU A 83 0.66 -12.33 3.76
N GLU A 84 0.86 -13.59 3.38
CA GLU A 84 1.45 -13.96 2.08
C GLU A 84 0.53 -13.58 0.92
N LYS A 85 -0.79 -13.74 1.07
CA LYS A 85 -1.78 -13.27 0.08
C LYS A 85 -1.74 -11.74 -0.08
N LEU A 86 -1.37 -11.03 0.98
CA LEU A 86 -1.21 -9.57 0.98
C LEU A 86 0.13 -9.13 0.39
N ASP A 87 1.04 -10.03 0.01
CA ASP A 87 2.33 -9.67 -0.57
C ASP A 87 2.24 -9.11 -2.00
N VAL A 88 1.11 -9.37 -2.67
CA VAL A 88 0.72 -8.67 -3.91
C VAL A 88 0.71 -7.15 -3.69
N PHE A 89 0.37 -6.70 -2.48
CA PHE A 89 0.40 -5.29 -2.12
C PHE A 89 1.82 -4.87 -1.70
N SER A 90 2.62 -4.47 -2.69
CA SER A 90 3.99 -3.96 -2.49
C SER A 90 4.08 -2.44 -2.48
N PHE A 91 5.06 -1.91 -1.74
CA PHE A 91 5.36 -0.48 -1.76
C PHE A 91 5.73 0.05 -3.15
N GLN A 92 6.31 -0.79 -4.01
CA GLN A 92 6.69 -0.41 -5.38
C GLN A 92 5.47 -0.10 -6.25
N GLU A 93 4.38 -0.85 -6.09
CA GLU A 93 3.14 -0.57 -6.80
C GLU A 93 2.47 0.71 -6.29
N LEU A 94 2.51 0.97 -4.97
CA LEU A 94 2.06 2.23 -4.39
C LEU A 94 2.82 3.42 -4.99
N GLN A 95 4.15 3.30 -5.11
CA GLN A 95 4.98 4.34 -5.72
C GLN A 95 4.61 4.56 -7.20
N ARG A 96 4.46 3.50 -8.00
CA ARG A 96 4.01 3.60 -9.40
C ARG A 96 2.65 4.27 -9.52
N PHE A 97 1.77 3.98 -8.56
CA PHE A 97 0.44 4.57 -8.51
C PHE A 97 0.49 6.08 -8.22
N GLN A 98 1.37 6.49 -7.31
CA GLN A 98 1.61 7.89 -7.02
C GLN A 98 2.24 8.63 -8.21
N GLU A 99 3.23 8.04 -8.87
CA GLU A 99 3.80 8.58 -10.12
C GLU A 99 2.73 8.75 -11.21
N LEU A 100 1.77 7.83 -11.30
CA LEU A 100 0.65 7.94 -12.24
C LEU A 100 -0.28 9.11 -11.87
N LEU A 101 -0.60 9.28 -10.60
CA LEU A 101 -1.41 10.40 -10.10
C LEU A 101 -0.76 11.74 -10.41
N GLU A 102 0.54 11.87 -10.17
CA GLU A 102 1.31 13.08 -10.48
C GLU A 102 1.25 13.41 -11.97
N ARG A 103 1.40 12.41 -12.85
CA ARG A 103 1.25 12.60 -14.30
C ARG A 103 -0.15 13.04 -14.72
N ILE A 104 -1.19 12.50 -14.08
CA ILE A 104 -2.59 12.92 -14.32
C ILE A 104 -2.77 14.38 -13.92
N GLN A 105 -2.21 14.78 -12.78
CA GLN A 105 -2.29 16.15 -12.27
C GLN A 105 -1.55 17.13 -13.19
N GLU A 106 -0.36 16.76 -13.68
CA GLU A 106 0.38 17.54 -14.68
C GLU A 106 -0.43 17.70 -15.97
N ALA A 107 -1.01 16.61 -16.49
CA ALA A 107 -1.84 16.65 -17.69
C ALA A 107 -3.09 17.54 -17.51
N LEU A 108 -3.73 17.50 -16.34
CA LEU A 108 -4.84 18.39 -16.00
C LEU A 108 -4.42 19.86 -15.99
N LEU A 109 -3.24 20.17 -15.45
CA LEU A 109 -2.71 21.54 -15.45
C LEU A 109 -2.47 22.03 -16.88
N VAL A 110 -1.83 21.21 -17.73
CA VAL A 110 -1.59 21.54 -19.14
C VAL A 110 -2.90 21.76 -19.88
N LEU A 111 -3.92 20.91 -19.67
CA LEU A 111 -5.23 21.08 -20.28
C LEU A 111 -5.93 22.37 -19.82
N LYS A 112 -5.80 22.73 -18.54
CA LYS A 112 -6.36 23.98 -18.00
C LYS A 112 -5.70 25.21 -18.63
N LEU A 113 -4.38 25.18 -18.77
CA LEU A 113 -3.64 26.25 -19.43
C LEU A 113 -4.02 26.37 -20.90
N ASN A 114 -4.07 25.25 -21.62
CA ASN A 114 -4.45 25.23 -23.04
C ASN A 114 -5.88 25.75 -23.26
N TYR A 115 -6.82 25.37 -22.38
CA TYR A 115 -8.18 25.92 -22.42
C TYR A 115 -8.18 27.45 -22.29
N GLN A 116 -7.42 27.99 -21.32
CA GLN A 116 -7.33 29.44 -21.12
C GLN A 116 -6.73 30.17 -22.32
N VAL A 117 -5.66 29.63 -22.92
CA VAL A 117 -5.02 30.23 -24.11
C VAL A 117 -5.97 30.26 -25.29
N ILE A 118 -6.67 29.15 -25.58
CA ILE A 118 -7.64 29.09 -26.69
C ILE A 118 -8.79 30.07 -26.47
N LYS A 119 -9.29 30.14 -25.23
CA LYS A 119 -10.34 31.08 -24.84
C LYS A 119 -9.90 32.53 -25.04
N GLN A 120 -8.73 32.90 -24.53
CA GLN A 120 -8.19 34.26 -24.71
C GLN A 120 -7.98 34.61 -26.19
N LEU A 121 -7.51 33.64 -26.99
CA LEU A 121 -7.32 33.83 -28.42
C LEU A 121 -8.65 34.10 -29.14
N ARG A 122 -9.69 33.30 -28.83
CA ARG A 122 -11.04 33.51 -29.36
C ARG A 122 -11.56 34.88 -28.94
N ASP A 123 -11.49 35.21 -27.66
CA ASP A 123 -12.03 36.46 -27.10
C ASP A 123 -11.32 37.68 -27.73
N HIS A 124 -10.01 37.60 -27.96
CA HIS A 124 -9.24 38.65 -28.63
C HIS A 124 -9.67 38.85 -30.09
N TYR A 125 -9.77 37.78 -30.88
CA TYR A 125 -10.23 37.89 -32.28
C TYR A 125 -11.70 38.30 -32.36
N GLN A 126 -12.52 37.88 -31.42
CA GLN A 126 -13.92 38.31 -31.33
C GLN A 126 -14.02 39.80 -31.01
N ALA A 127 -13.19 40.32 -30.11
CA ALA A 127 -13.12 41.77 -29.85
C ALA A 127 -12.70 42.53 -31.10
N LEU A 128 -11.67 42.06 -31.83
CA LEU A 128 -11.23 42.62 -33.12
C LEU A 128 -12.35 42.68 -34.16
N MET A 129 -13.24 41.70 -34.20
CA MET A 129 -14.37 41.64 -35.14
C MET A 129 -15.61 42.43 -34.71
N THR A 130 -15.81 42.68 -33.42
CA THR A 130 -17.08 43.23 -32.90
C THR A 130 -16.95 44.61 -32.25
N GLN A 131 -15.83 44.88 -31.55
CA GLN A 131 -15.63 46.10 -30.78
C GLN A 131 -14.82 47.15 -31.52
N TYR A 132 -13.85 46.73 -32.33
CA TYR A 132 -13.00 47.67 -33.07
C TYR A 132 -13.62 48.02 -34.42
N LYS A 133 -14.35 49.14 -34.47
CA LYS A 133 -14.78 49.80 -35.71
C LYS A 133 -13.65 50.64 -36.27
N ILE A 134 -12.64 49.98 -36.82
CA ILE A 134 -11.53 50.64 -37.52
C ILE A 134 -11.90 50.67 -39.01
N PRO A 135 -12.13 51.85 -39.60
CA PRO A 135 -12.61 51.97 -40.99
C PRO A 135 -11.64 51.36 -42.03
N GLU A 136 -10.35 51.25 -41.69
CA GLU A 136 -9.32 50.61 -42.53
C GLU A 136 -9.43 49.06 -42.52
N LEU A 137 -10.03 48.48 -41.48
CA LEU A 137 -10.19 47.04 -41.33
C LEU A 137 -11.56 46.52 -41.80
N GLU A 138 -12.53 47.38 -42.07
CA GLU A 138 -13.92 46.99 -42.37
C GLU A 138 -14.00 46.04 -43.57
N ASN A 139 -13.27 46.33 -44.66
CA ASN A 139 -13.19 45.46 -45.84
C ASN A 139 -12.49 44.12 -45.53
N ILE A 140 -11.49 44.12 -44.63
CA ILE A 140 -10.77 42.92 -44.21
C ILE A 140 -11.66 42.05 -43.31
N GLN A 141 -12.44 42.67 -42.42
CA GLN A 141 -13.39 41.99 -41.53
C GLN A 141 -14.45 41.25 -42.34
N ASP A 142 -15.04 41.87 -43.37
CA ASP A 142 -16.03 41.24 -44.25
C ASP A 142 -15.45 40.05 -45.03
N GLN A 143 -14.24 40.19 -45.58
CA GLN A 143 -13.57 39.10 -46.30
C GLN A 143 -13.18 37.94 -45.36
N CYS A 144 -12.81 38.24 -44.12
CA CYS A 144 -12.40 37.25 -43.14
C CYS A 144 -13.56 36.69 -42.30
N TYR A 145 -14.79 37.22 -42.42
CA TYR A 145 -15.92 36.86 -41.57
C TYR A 145 -16.19 35.35 -41.54
N ASN A 146 -16.23 34.69 -42.70
CA ASN A 146 -16.48 33.25 -42.79
C ASN A 146 -15.32 32.44 -42.17
N SER A 147 -14.07 32.85 -42.43
CA SER A 147 -12.89 32.22 -41.83
C SER A 147 -12.88 32.38 -40.31
N PHE A 148 -13.25 33.56 -39.79
CA PHE A 148 -13.39 33.81 -38.36
C PHE A 148 -14.53 32.99 -37.74
N PHE A 149 -15.70 32.93 -38.38
CA PHE A 149 -16.81 32.12 -37.91
C PHE A 149 -16.42 30.63 -37.80
N GLN A 150 -15.71 30.12 -38.80
CA GLN A 150 -15.16 28.75 -38.77
C GLN A 150 -14.13 28.57 -37.65
N PHE A 151 -13.25 29.55 -37.44
CA PHE A 151 -12.29 29.55 -36.34
C PHE A 151 -12.97 29.56 -34.97
N SER A 152 -13.96 30.43 -34.75
CA SER A 152 -14.70 30.52 -33.48
C SER A 152 -15.40 29.20 -33.18
N ARG A 153 -16.11 28.64 -34.16
CA ARG A 153 -16.80 27.35 -34.01
C ARG A 153 -15.84 26.20 -33.72
N ARG A 154 -14.69 26.16 -34.40
CA ARG A 154 -13.65 25.15 -34.13
C ARG A 154 -13.05 25.33 -32.74
N SER A 155 -12.79 26.55 -32.33
CA SER A 155 -12.24 26.86 -31.01
C SER A 155 -13.20 26.47 -29.89
N GLU A 156 -14.50 26.77 -30.03
CA GLU A 156 -15.55 26.30 -29.11
C GLU A 156 -15.63 24.77 -29.02
N SER A 157 -15.54 24.09 -30.17
CA SER A 157 -15.54 22.62 -30.20
C SER A 157 -14.31 22.03 -29.50
N VAL A 158 -13.14 22.67 -29.64
CA VAL A 158 -11.90 22.25 -28.97
C VAL A 158 -11.98 22.54 -27.47
N GLU A 159 -12.48 23.71 -27.08
CA GLU A 159 -12.74 24.06 -25.67
C GLU A 159 -13.66 23.03 -25.00
N GLY A 160 -14.79 22.70 -25.62
CA GLY A 160 -15.70 21.67 -25.10
C GLY A 160 -15.06 20.28 -25.05
N SER A 161 -14.23 19.93 -26.02
CA SER A 161 -13.48 18.66 -26.00
C SER A 161 -12.45 18.61 -24.87
N ILE A 162 -11.79 19.73 -24.57
CA ILE A 162 -10.85 19.84 -23.45
C ILE A 162 -11.60 19.74 -22.12
N GLU A 163 -12.74 20.40 -21.97
CA GLU A 163 -13.56 20.36 -20.75
C GLU A 163 -14.06 18.93 -20.43
N ILE A 164 -14.51 18.20 -21.45
CA ILE A 164 -14.88 16.79 -21.30
C ILE A 164 -13.68 15.96 -20.82
N ARG A 165 -12.50 16.14 -21.43
CA ARG A 165 -11.28 15.41 -21.04
C ARG A 165 -10.81 15.79 -19.63
N GLN A 166 -10.94 17.06 -19.24
CA GLN A 166 -10.65 17.51 -17.88
C GLN A 166 -11.58 16.80 -16.89
N THR A 167 -12.89 16.77 -17.15
CA THR A 167 -13.85 16.09 -16.28
C THR A 167 -13.56 14.59 -16.14
N GLN A 168 -13.20 13.93 -17.26
CA GLN A 168 -12.80 12.52 -17.26
C GLN A 168 -11.55 12.31 -16.41
N LEU A 169 -10.49 13.11 -16.61
CA LEU A 169 -9.25 13.02 -15.85
C LEU A 169 -9.44 13.36 -14.37
N ASP A 170 -10.28 14.34 -14.02
CA ASP A 170 -10.62 14.66 -12.63
C ASP A 170 -11.36 13.50 -11.95
N SER A 171 -12.29 12.82 -12.65
CA SER A 171 -12.96 11.64 -12.11
C SER A 171 -11.98 10.48 -11.90
N LEU A 172 -11.07 10.27 -12.85
CA LEU A 172 -10.04 9.23 -12.75
C LEU A 172 -9.05 9.54 -11.61
N HIS A 173 -8.65 10.80 -11.46
CA HIS A 173 -7.79 11.24 -10.37
C HIS A 173 -8.43 10.96 -8.99
N LYS A 174 -9.72 11.31 -8.81
CA LYS A 174 -10.44 11.03 -7.56
C LYS A 174 -10.52 9.53 -7.25
N LEU A 175 -10.94 8.73 -8.24
CA LEU A 175 -11.00 7.28 -8.08
C LEU A 175 -9.63 6.69 -7.78
N ALA A 176 -8.59 7.20 -8.43
CA ALA A 176 -7.24 6.76 -8.18
C ALA A 176 -6.81 7.11 -6.74
N GLN A 177 -7.04 8.34 -6.30
CA GLN A 177 -6.74 8.79 -4.95
C GLN A 177 -7.46 7.96 -3.87
N GLU A 178 -8.73 7.59 -4.08
CA GLU A 178 -9.47 6.68 -3.20
C GLU A 178 -8.81 5.29 -3.15
N ASN A 179 -8.42 4.74 -4.30
CA ASN A 179 -7.73 3.45 -4.37
C ASN A 179 -6.35 3.48 -3.69
N MET A 180 -5.62 4.60 -3.78
CA MET A 180 -4.35 4.79 -3.09
C MET A 180 -4.54 4.74 -1.57
N ALA A 181 -5.55 5.44 -1.04
CA ALA A 181 -5.86 5.42 0.39
C ALA A 181 -6.24 4.00 0.87
N LEU A 182 -6.98 3.24 0.04
CA LEU A 182 -7.27 1.83 0.32
C LEU A 182 -5.97 1.00 0.34
N TYR A 183 -5.08 1.21 -0.64
CA TYR A 183 -3.81 0.50 -0.72
C TYR A 183 -2.93 0.76 0.52
N GLU A 184 -2.83 2.02 0.95
CA GLU A 184 -2.12 2.40 2.18
C GLU A 184 -2.71 1.71 3.40
N SER A 185 -4.04 1.64 3.51
CA SER A 185 -4.69 0.96 4.64
C SER A 185 -4.37 -0.54 4.68
N VAL A 186 -4.29 -1.19 3.51
CA VAL A 186 -3.91 -2.60 3.39
C VAL A 186 -2.45 -2.81 3.77
N LEU A 187 -1.56 -1.91 3.33
CA LEU A 187 -0.13 -1.97 3.68
C LEU A 187 0.12 -1.72 5.18
N GLN A 188 -0.63 -0.79 5.78
CA GLN A 188 -0.62 -0.56 7.22
C GLN A 188 -1.13 -1.80 7.98
N TYR A 189 -2.21 -2.41 7.51
CA TYR A 189 -2.74 -3.65 8.09
C TYR A 189 -1.70 -4.79 8.03
N LYS A 190 -1.03 -4.97 6.88
CA LYS A 190 0.07 -5.93 6.73
C LYS A 190 1.18 -5.68 7.76
N SER A 191 1.61 -4.43 7.89
CA SER A 191 2.67 -4.05 8.84
C SER A 191 2.25 -4.32 10.29
N PHE A 192 1.03 -3.92 10.65
CA PHE A 192 0.48 -4.16 11.99
C PHE A 192 0.37 -5.65 12.33
N GLN A 193 -0.09 -6.48 11.39
CA GLN A 193 -0.19 -7.92 11.59
C GLN A 193 1.18 -8.57 11.72
N THR A 194 2.17 -8.09 10.96
CA THR A 194 3.56 -8.51 11.07
C THR A 194 4.10 -8.24 12.47
N ASP A 195 3.94 -7.00 12.96
CA ASP A 195 4.38 -6.60 14.30
C ASP A 195 3.69 -7.42 15.40
N ARG A 196 2.40 -7.71 15.22
CA ARG A 196 1.64 -8.56 16.15
C ARG A 196 2.20 -9.98 16.20
N ILE A 197 2.44 -10.61 15.06
CA ILE A 197 3.02 -11.96 15.00
C ILE A 197 4.41 -11.99 15.65
N TYR A 198 5.23 -10.97 15.40
CA TYR A 198 6.54 -10.85 16.06
C TYR A 198 6.44 -10.66 17.57
N ALA A 199 5.51 -9.81 18.04
CA ALA A 199 5.27 -9.60 19.46
C ALA A 199 4.79 -10.88 20.16
N ASP A 200 3.84 -11.59 19.55
CA ASP A 200 3.31 -12.87 20.07
C ASP A 200 4.42 -13.94 20.12
N SER A 201 5.25 -14.01 19.08
CA SER A 201 6.40 -14.93 19.01
C SER A 201 7.47 -14.58 20.07
N ALA A 202 7.77 -13.30 20.24
CA ALA A 202 8.71 -12.81 21.25
C ALA A 202 8.19 -13.08 22.67
N GLN A 203 6.90 -12.88 22.91
CA GLN A 203 6.26 -13.19 24.19
C GLN A 203 6.32 -14.68 24.50
N SER A 204 6.01 -15.54 23.53
CA SER A 204 6.11 -17.00 23.69
C SER A 204 7.55 -17.43 23.97
N SER A 205 8.52 -16.85 23.26
CA SER A 205 9.95 -17.10 23.48
C SER A 205 10.42 -16.67 24.87
N ALA A 206 10.05 -15.46 25.30
CA ALA A 206 10.37 -14.94 26.63
C ALA A 206 9.76 -15.82 27.74
N HIS A 207 8.51 -16.27 27.56
CA HIS A 207 7.86 -17.17 28.51
C HIS A 207 8.56 -18.54 28.58
N ASN A 208 8.97 -19.11 27.45
CA ASN A 208 9.73 -20.34 27.43
C ASN A 208 11.09 -20.17 28.12
N MET A 209 11.76 -19.04 27.90
CA MET A 209 13.02 -18.70 28.57
C MET A 209 12.84 -18.52 30.09
N GLU A 210 11.73 -17.92 30.53
CA GLU A 210 11.37 -17.81 31.94
C GLU A 210 11.23 -19.19 32.60
N ILE A 211 10.55 -20.13 31.93
CA ILE A 211 10.40 -21.50 32.42
C ILE A 211 11.77 -22.18 32.52
N ILE A 212 12.62 -22.04 31.51
CA ILE A 212 13.97 -22.61 31.50
C ILE A 212 14.81 -22.01 32.64
N ALA A 213 14.82 -20.68 32.78
CA ALA A 213 15.55 -19.98 33.83
C ALA A 213 15.10 -20.42 35.23
N ASN A 214 13.80 -20.63 35.43
CA ASN A 214 13.28 -21.10 36.72
C ASN A 214 13.71 -22.55 37.01
N LYS A 215 13.71 -23.44 36.00
CA LYS A 215 14.25 -24.80 36.14
C LYS A 215 15.74 -24.78 36.47
N THR A 216 16.53 -23.99 35.75
CA THR A 216 17.97 -23.84 36.02
C THR A 216 18.23 -23.25 37.42
N LYS A 217 17.38 -22.33 37.89
CA LYS A 217 17.43 -21.83 39.27
C LYS A 217 17.18 -22.95 40.28
N GLN A 218 16.22 -23.83 40.02
CA GLN A 218 15.95 -24.97 40.88
C GLN A 218 17.11 -25.99 40.89
N GLU A 219 17.70 -26.28 39.73
CA GLU A 219 18.86 -27.17 39.61
C GLU A 219 20.09 -26.61 40.33
N THR A 220 20.39 -25.32 40.18
CA THR A 220 21.50 -24.66 40.86
C THR A 220 21.30 -24.58 42.37
N THR A 221 20.09 -24.30 42.86
CA THR A 221 19.81 -24.35 44.31
C THR A 221 20.01 -25.75 44.89
N SER A 222 19.59 -26.80 44.18
CA SER A 222 19.81 -28.18 44.58
C SER A 222 21.30 -28.54 44.63
N MET A 223 22.07 -28.07 43.64
CA MET A 223 23.52 -28.22 43.60
C MET A 223 24.19 -27.57 44.81
N HIS A 224 23.76 -26.36 45.19
CA HIS A 224 24.28 -25.68 46.39
C HIS A 224 23.97 -26.45 47.68
N VAL A 225 22.76 -27.02 47.81
CA VAL A 225 22.39 -27.82 48.99
C VAL A 225 23.27 -29.07 49.11
N ILE A 226 23.43 -29.83 48.03
CA ILE A 226 24.31 -31.02 48.02
C ILE A 226 25.73 -30.64 48.41
N THR A 227 26.26 -29.56 47.81
CA THR A 227 27.60 -29.06 48.11
C THR A 227 27.73 -28.73 49.60
N PHE A 228 26.77 -28.00 50.18
CA PHE A 228 26.78 -27.65 51.60
C PHE A 228 26.76 -28.88 52.51
N VAL A 229 25.90 -29.86 52.21
CA VAL A 229 25.83 -31.13 52.95
C VAL A 229 27.18 -31.85 52.88
N THR A 230 27.76 -31.98 51.69
CA THR A 230 29.07 -32.64 51.54
C THR A 230 30.17 -31.92 52.31
N LEU A 231 30.21 -30.58 52.33
CA LEU A 231 31.22 -29.83 53.08
C LEU A 231 31.20 -30.11 54.59
N ILE A 232 30.05 -30.46 55.17
CA ILE A 232 29.95 -30.81 56.59
C ILE A 232 30.33 -32.28 56.83
N PHE A 233 29.78 -33.19 56.02
CA PHE A 233 29.92 -34.62 56.26
C PHE A 233 31.27 -35.19 55.81
N LEU A 234 31.92 -34.66 54.76
CA LEU A 234 33.20 -35.18 54.28
C LEU A 234 34.32 -35.05 55.34
N PRO A 235 34.52 -33.88 55.99
CA PRO A 235 35.50 -33.76 57.06
C PRO A 235 35.15 -34.62 58.29
N ALA A 236 33.87 -34.66 58.68
CA ALA A 236 33.43 -35.43 59.83
C ALA A 236 33.62 -36.95 59.62
N THR A 237 33.29 -37.45 58.43
CA THR A 237 33.51 -38.86 58.06
C THR A 237 35.01 -39.18 57.93
N PHE A 238 35.82 -38.27 57.38
CA PHE A 238 37.28 -38.44 57.36
C PHE A 238 37.86 -38.54 58.78
N MET A 239 37.40 -37.70 59.70
CA MET A 239 37.78 -37.79 61.12
C MET A 239 37.30 -39.10 61.75
N ALA A 240 36.05 -39.50 61.56
CA ALA A 240 35.50 -40.74 62.11
C ALA A 240 36.24 -41.99 61.62
N VAL A 241 36.56 -42.06 60.32
CA VAL A 241 37.36 -43.15 59.74
C VAL A 241 38.77 -43.13 60.34
N SER A 242 39.41 -41.97 60.49
CA SER A 242 40.74 -41.89 61.10
C SER A 242 40.78 -42.40 62.55
N VAL A 243 39.75 -42.12 63.34
CA VAL A 243 39.62 -42.63 64.71
C VAL A 243 39.34 -44.14 64.71
N PHE A 244 38.45 -44.61 63.84
CA PHE A 244 38.14 -46.03 63.72
C PHE A 244 39.35 -46.87 63.26
N THR A 245 40.11 -46.37 62.29
CA THR A 245 41.34 -47.02 61.81
C THR A 245 42.40 -47.07 62.90
N ARG A 246 42.57 -45.99 63.69
CA ARG A 246 43.45 -45.96 64.87
C ARG A 246 43.04 -46.96 65.95
N HIS A 247 41.73 -47.07 66.21
CA HIS A 247 41.21 -48.04 67.17
C HIS A 247 41.47 -49.48 66.70
N LEU A 248 41.24 -49.78 65.42
CA LEU A 248 41.55 -51.09 64.83
C LEU A 248 43.05 -51.41 64.85
N THR A 249 43.93 -50.46 64.55
CA THR A 249 45.39 -50.69 64.64
C THR A 249 45.85 -50.90 66.09
N CYS A 250 45.30 -50.18 67.06
CA CYS A 250 45.62 -50.39 68.48
C CYS A 250 45.09 -51.74 69.00
N VAL A 251 43.87 -52.14 68.60
CA VAL A 251 43.31 -53.45 68.96
C VAL A 251 44.10 -54.58 68.28
N TRP A 252 44.55 -54.39 67.04
CA TRP A 252 45.36 -55.38 66.34
C TRP A 252 46.74 -55.54 66.98
N ILE A 253 47.42 -54.44 67.33
CA ILE A 253 48.68 -54.44 68.07
C ILE A 253 48.52 -55.07 69.46
N SER A 254 47.42 -54.82 70.17
CA SER A 254 47.19 -55.42 71.50
C SER A 254 46.82 -56.92 71.47
N LYS A 255 46.39 -57.44 70.31
CA LYS A 255 45.93 -58.83 70.17
C LYS A 255 46.95 -59.73 69.46
N PHE A 256 47.95 -59.15 68.79
CA PHE A 256 48.94 -59.87 67.98
C PHE A 256 50.39 -59.37 68.10
N GLY A 257 50.67 -58.36 68.94
CA GLY A 257 52.03 -57.97 69.36
C GLY A 257 52.36 -58.54 70.74
#